data_AF-A0A3E1D803-F1
#
_entry.id   AF-A0A3E1D803-F1
#
_cell.length_a   1.000
_cell.length_b   1.000
_cell.length_c   1.000
_cell.angle_alpha   90.00
_cell.angle_beta   90.00
_cell.angle_gamma   90.00
#
_symmetry.space_group_name_H-M   'P 1'
#
loop_
_entity.id
_entity.type
_entity.pdbx_description
1 polymer ?
#
loop_
_entity_poly.entity_id
_entity_poly.type
_entity_poly.pdbx_seq_one_letter_code
_entity_poly.pdbx_strand_id
1 'polypeptide(L)'
;MPNVEEVRPRIWDDVINLYDDGKYSAIWGCREQAALRSLGVRWNGDEKYVGYPNQGKNPVWYSEPDFLQHSILETLLDKVKSMSNHPKKEEFINNILIALLENAPRHP
;
A
#
# COMPACT_ATOMS: atom_id res chain seq x y z
N MET A 1 3.59 -16.13 -3.92
CA MET A 1 2.48 -15.18 -4.07
C MET A 1 3.01 -13.90 -4.64
N PRO A 2 2.21 -13.13 -5.40
CA PRO A 2 2.77 -11.97 -6.05
C PRO A 2 3.22 -10.97 -4.98
N ASN A 3 4.47 -10.53 -5.03
CA ASN A 3 4.96 -9.45 -4.18
C ASN A 3 4.31 -8.10 -4.60
N VAL A 4 4.55 -7.06 -3.81
CA VAL A 4 3.97 -5.73 -4.00
C VAL A 4 4.27 -5.17 -5.38
N GLU A 5 5.42 -5.47 -5.98
CA GLU A 5 5.84 -4.96 -7.29
C GLU A 5 5.17 -5.69 -8.46
N GLU A 6 4.79 -6.95 -8.27
CA GLU A 6 4.21 -7.81 -9.30
C GLU A 6 2.74 -7.47 -9.61
N VAL A 7 2.11 -6.58 -8.83
CA VAL A 7 0.71 -6.16 -9.06
C VAL A 7 0.63 -4.65 -9.28
N ARG A 8 0.57 -4.30 -10.57
CA ARG A 8 0.40 -2.94 -11.08
C ARG A 8 -0.77 -2.88 -12.07
N PRO A 9 -2.03 -2.95 -11.59
CA PRO A 9 -3.19 -2.73 -12.45
C PRO A 9 -3.13 -1.32 -13.05
N ARG A 10 -3.49 -1.17 -14.33
CA ARG A 10 -3.45 0.11 -15.07
C ARG A 10 -4.27 1.24 -14.46
N ILE A 11 -5.16 0.94 -13.53
CA ILE A 11 -5.96 1.94 -12.83
C ILE A 11 -5.18 2.61 -11.69
N TRP A 12 -3.94 2.20 -11.42
CA TRP A 12 -3.06 2.81 -10.43
C TRP A 12 -1.79 3.35 -11.09
N ASP A 13 -1.57 4.64 -10.95
CA ASP A 13 -0.40 5.37 -11.47
C ASP A 13 0.39 6.01 -10.32
N ASP A 14 1.63 6.45 -10.58
CA ASP A 14 2.52 7.10 -9.60
C ASP A 14 2.68 6.34 -8.26
N VAL A 15 2.75 5.00 -8.40
CA VAL A 15 2.73 4.05 -7.29
C VAL A 15 4.09 3.96 -6.60
N ILE A 16 4.11 4.17 -5.29
CA ILE A 16 5.22 3.80 -4.40
C ILE A 16 4.81 2.67 -3.46
N ASN A 17 5.75 1.78 -3.15
CA ASN A 17 5.51 0.66 -2.24
C ASN A 17 5.65 1.12 -0.79
N LEU A 18 4.61 0.88 0.02
CA LEU A 18 4.66 1.21 1.45
C LEU A 18 5.07 0.01 2.30
N TYR A 19 4.62 -1.18 1.90
CA TYR A 19 4.81 -2.39 2.70
C TYR A 19 4.60 -3.66 1.89
N ASP A 20 5.36 -4.69 2.24
CA ASP A 20 5.10 -6.07 1.86
C ASP A 20 5.73 -7.03 2.87
N ASP A 21 4.98 -8.02 3.34
CA ASP A 21 5.49 -9.15 4.11
C ASP A 21 5.22 -10.51 3.43
N GLY A 22 4.79 -10.49 2.18
CA GLY A 22 4.38 -11.66 1.41
C GLY A 22 2.94 -12.10 1.67
N LYS A 23 2.30 -11.67 2.77
CA LYS A 23 0.88 -11.94 3.08
C LYS A 23 0.00 -10.72 2.91
N TYR A 24 0.52 -9.53 3.19
CA TYR A 24 -0.18 -8.27 3.06
C TYR A 24 0.74 -7.27 2.40
N SER A 25 0.18 -6.43 1.54
CA SER A 25 0.92 -5.35 0.90
C SER A 25 0.14 -4.05 0.92
N ALA A 26 0.86 -2.94 0.94
CA ALA A 26 0.30 -1.60 0.85
C ALA A 26 1.10 -0.74 -0.14
N ILE A 27 0.39 0.13 -0.85
CA ILE A 27 0.91 1.08 -1.82
C ILE A 27 0.31 2.47 -1.61
N TRP A 28 0.98 3.47 -2.15
CA TRP A 28 0.47 4.84 -2.25
C TRP A 28 0.53 5.29 -3.70
N GLY A 29 -0.61 5.67 -4.29
CA GLY A 29 -0.70 5.98 -5.72
C GLY A 29 -2.00 6.64 -6.15
N CYS A 30 -2.04 7.13 -7.39
CA CYS A 30 -3.22 7.76 -7.99
C CYS A 30 -4.13 6.68 -8.58
N ARG A 31 -5.37 6.61 -8.11
CA ARG A 31 -6.36 5.66 -8.64
C ARG A 31 -7.24 6.33 -9.69
N GLU A 32 -7.43 5.70 -10.85
CA GLU A 32 -8.37 6.12 -11.90
C GLU A 32 -8.22 7.61 -12.30
N GLN A 33 -6.96 8.07 -12.44
CA GLN A 33 -6.62 9.48 -12.75
C GLN A 33 -6.99 10.49 -11.65
N ALA A 34 -7.19 10.04 -10.41
CA ALA A 34 -7.35 10.93 -9.27
C ALA A 34 -6.14 11.87 -9.14
N ALA A 35 -6.42 13.15 -8.85
CA ALA A 35 -5.39 14.18 -8.68
C ALA A 35 -4.54 13.99 -7.41
N LEU A 36 -5.04 13.21 -6.45
CA LEU A 36 -4.38 12.92 -5.18
C LEU A 36 -4.12 11.42 -5.07
N ARG A 37 -2.96 11.08 -4.52
CA ARG A 37 -2.64 9.71 -4.16
C ARG A 37 -3.47 9.25 -2.96
N SER A 38 -3.72 7.95 -2.90
CA SER A 38 -4.47 7.29 -1.83
C SER A 38 -3.81 5.98 -1.44
N LEU A 39 -4.20 5.47 -0.27
CA LEU A 39 -3.70 4.21 0.26
C LEU A 39 -4.40 3.04 -0.44
N GLY A 40 -3.62 2.22 -1.15
CA GLY A 40 -4.04 0.95 -1.70
C GLY A 40 -3.56 -0.21 -0.82
N VAL A 41 -4.43 -1.16 -0.50
CA VAL A 41 -4.09 -2.34 0.31
C VAL A 41 -4.57 -3.63 -0.32
N ARG A 42 -3.92 -4.73 0.05
CA ARG A 42 -4.37 -6.07 -0.31
C ARG A 42 -3.85 -7.12 0.69
N TRP A 43 -4.63 -8.16 0.86
CA TRP A 43 -4.15 -9.46 1.31
C TRP A 43 -3.68 -10.26 0.09
N ASN A 44 -2.45 -10.76 0.13
CA ASN A 44 -1.81 -11.43 -1.01
C ASN A 44 -2.37 -12.83 -1.25
N GLY A 45 -2.98 -13.48 -0.24
CA GLY A 45 -3.57 -14.82 -0.33
C GLY A 45 -2.70 -15.93 0.26
N ASP A 46 -2.80 -17.14 -0.31
CA ASP A 46 -1.84 -18.25 -0.14
C ASP A 46 -1.80 -19.18 -1.38
N GLU A 47 -1.25 -20.39 -1.27
CA GLU A 47 -1.20 -21.37 -2.38
C GLU A 47 -2.58 -21.78 -2.92
N LYS A 48 -3.64 -21.65 -2.13
CA LYS A 48 -5.01 -22.04 -2.46
C LYS A 48 -5.88 -20.85 -2.85
N TYR A 49 -5.53 -19.65 -2.39
CA TYR A 49 -6.32 -18.44 -2.58
C TYR A 49 -5.49 -17.31 -3.18
N VAL A 50 -6.01 -16.65 -4.21
CA VAL A 50 -5.30 -15.57 -4.94
C VAL A 50 -5.13 -14.26 -4.14
N GLY A 51 -5.74 -14.16 -2.97
CA GLY A 51 -5.77 -12.94 -2.16
C GLY A 51 -7.03 -12.12 -2.34
N TYR A 52 -7.08 -10.97 -1.67
CA TYR A 52 -8.20 -10.04 -1.72
C TYR A 52 -7.71 -8.58 -1.67
N PRO A 53 -8.30 -7.68 -2.46
CA PRO A 53 -9.35 -7.93 -3.45
C PRO A 53 -8.80 -8.64 -4.70
N ASN A 54 -9.71 -9.27 -5.46
CA ASN A 54 -9.38 -9.90 -6.73
C ASN A 54 -10.53 -9.77 -7.74
N GLN A 55 -10.20 -9.94 -9.01
CA GLN A 55 -11.14 -10.16 -10.09
C GLN A 55 -10.86 -11.55 -10.70
N GLY A 56 -11.54 -12.57 -10.16
CA GLY A 56 -11.31 -13.96 -10.54
C GLY A 56 -9.95 -14.45 -10.07
N LYS A 57 -9.00 -14.63 -10.98
CA LYS A 57 -7.61 -15.04 -10.68
C LYS A 57 -6.61 -13.89 -10.70
N ASN A 58 -7.09 -12.65 -10.83
CA ASN A 58 -6.22 -11.48 -10.92
C ASN A 58 -6.31 -10.68 -9.61
N PRO A 59 -5.21 -10.56 -8.84
CA PRO A 59 -5.18 -9.70 -7.65
C PRO A 59 -5.31 -8.23 -8.05
N VAL A 60 -6.04 -7.45 -7.25
CA VAL A 60 -6.20 -6.00 -7.42
C VAL A 60 -5.97 -5.28 -6.09
N TRP A 61 -6.10 -3.96 -6.08
CA TRP A 61 -5.92 -3.12 -4.89
C TRP A 61 -7.27 -2.58 -4.39
N TYR A 62 -7.46 -2.58 -3.08
CA TYR A 62 -8.56 -1.87 -2.43
C TYR A 62 -8.05 -0.50 -1.97
N SER A 63 -8.76 0.56 -2.30
CA SER A 63 -8.42 1.90 -1.82
C SER A 63 -9.12 2.15 -0.48
N GLU A 64 -8.34 2.43 0.57
CA GLU A 64 -8.86 2.72 1.90
C GLU A 64 -9.56 4.08 1.93
N PRO A 65 -10.67 4.24 2.68
CA PRO A 65 -11.33 5.53 2.87
C PRO A 65 -10.38 6.58 3.47
N ASP A 66 -10.46 7.81 2.97
CA ASP A 66 -9.55 8.92 3.34
C ASP A 66 -9.40 9.13 4.85
N PHE A 67 -10.49 9.01 5.62
CA PHE A 67 -10.48 9.23 7.07
C PHE A 67 -9.68 8.16 7.85
N LEU A 68 -9.39 7.01 7.24
CA LEU A 68 -8.59 5.94 7.85
C LEU A 68 -7.12 6.01 7.44
N GLN A 69 -6.81 6.65 6.32
CA GLN A 69 -5.49 6.56 5.70
C GLN A 69 -4.38 7.03 6.64
N HIS A 70 -4.56 8.17 7.31
CA HIS A 70 -3.55 8.73 8.21
C HIS A 70 -3.16 7.76 9.32
N SER A 71 -4.16 7.23 10.04
CA SER A 71 -3.95 6.31 11.15
C SER A 71 -3.34 4.98 10.71
N ILE A 72 -3.72 4.48 9.52
CA ILE A 72 -3.11 3.29 8.95
C ILE A 72 -1.65 3.56 8.59
N LEU A 73 -1.33 4.70 7.98
CA LEU A 73 0.06 5.06 7.62
C LEU A 73 0.97 5.19 8.84
N GLU A 74 0.50 5.82 9.93
CA GLU A 74 1.26 5.89 11.20
C GLU A 74 1.53 4.49 11.77
N THR A 75 0.50 3.65 11.80
CA THR A 75 0.63 2.26 12.30
C THR A 75 1.57 1.44 11.41
N LEU A 76 1.53 1.66 10.10
CA LEU A 76 2.41 0.99 9.14
C LEU A 76 3.86 1.42 9.33
N LEU A 77 4.11 2.70 9.61
CA LEU A 77 5.44 3.21 9.91
C LEU A 77 6.05 2.51 11.14
N ASP A 78 5.27 2.39 12.21
CA ASP A 78 5.71 1.70 13.43
C ASP A 78 5.99 0.22 13.18
N LYS A 79 5.12 -0.43 12.40
CA LYS A 79 5.31 -1.82 11.98
C LYS A 79 6.59 -2.00 11.18
N VAL A 80 6.88 -1.13 10.21
CA VAL A 80 8.10 -1.23 9.38
C VAL A 80 9.35 -0.96 10.22
N LYS A 81 9.32 0.03 11.11
CA LYS A 81 10.42 0.30 12.04
C LYS A 81 10.75 -0.92 12.91
N SER A 82 9.74 -1.70 13.30
CA SER A 82 9.93 -2.93 14.09
C SER A 82 10.37 -4.15 13.27
N MET A 83 10.38 -4.09 11.93
CA MET A 83 10.86 -5.22 11.11
C MET A 83 12.37 -5.39 11.27
N SER A 84 12.81 -6.63 11.50
CA SER A 84 14.22 -7.01 11.52
C SER A 84 14.64 -7.52 10.14
N ASN A 85 15.76 -7.02 9.61
CA ASN A 85 16.42 -7.54 8.39
C ASN A 85 15.55 -7.61 7.11
N HIS A 86 14.53 -6.76 6.96
CA HIS A 86 13.79 -6.67 5.70
C HIS A 86 14.58 -5.85 4.66
N PRO A 87 14.85 -6.37 3.46
CA PRO A 87 15.75 -5.73 2.48
C PRO A 87 15.25 -4.36 2.01
N LYS A 88 13.93 -4.13 2.01
CA LYS A 88 13.31 -2.85 1.61
C LYS A 88 12.87 -1.97 2.78
N LYS A 89 13.32 -2.27 4.01
CA LYS A 89 12.87 -1.55 5.21
C LYS A 89 13.01 -0.03 5.08
N GLU A 90 14.21 0.44 4.71
CA GLU A 90 14.48 1.88 4.60
C GLU A 90 13.68 2.55 3.48
N GLU A 91 13.49 1.85 2.35
CA GLU A 91 12.64 2.31 1.25
C GLU A 91 11.18 2.48 1.72
N PHE A 92 10.64 1.48 2.42
CA PHE A 92 9.29 1.52 2.98
C PHE A 92 9.12 2.66 3.99
N ILE A 93 10.09 2.86 4.89
CA ILE A 93 10.07 3.99 5.83
C ILE A 93 9.98 5.32 5.08
N ASN A 94 10.86 5.54 4.10
CA ASN A 94 10.87 6.78 3.32
C ASN A 94 9.56 6.99 2.55
N ASN A 95 9.03 5.94 1.94
CA ASN A 95 7.77 6.00 1.18
C ASN A 95 6.57 6.28 2.09
N ILE A 96 6.54 5.70 3.30
CA ILE A 96 5.48 5.98 4.28
C ILE A 96 5.57 7.43 4.78
N LEU A 97 6.77 7.95 5.01
CA LEU A 97 6.96 9.36 5.38
C LEU A 97 6.47 10.31 4.28
N ILE A 98 6.71 9.99 3.01
CA ILE A 98 6.15 10.74 1.87
C ILE A 98 4.62 10.70 1.89
N ALA A 99 4.02 9.51 2.07
CA ALA A 99 2.57 9.36 2.13
C ALA A 99 1.95 10.14 3.30
N LEU A 100 2.57 10.14 4.48
CA LEU A 100 2.13 10.91 5.64
C LEU A 100 2.18 12.42 5.39
N LEU A 101 3.22 12.92 4.73
CA LEU A 101 3.33 14.34 4.37
C LEU A 101 2.22 14.77 3.40
N GLU A 102 1.89 13.92 2.43
CA GLU A 102 0.82 14.20 1.45
C GLU A 102 -0.59 14.06 2.04
N ASN A 103 -0.77 13.13 2.98
CA ASN A 103 -2.02 12.89 3.67
C ASN A 103 -2.20 13.79 4.92
N ALA A 104 -1.30 14.75 5.15
CA ALA A 104 -1.42 15.66 6.28
C ALA A 104 -2.77 16.40 6.23
N PRO A 105 -3.51 16.47 7.35
CA PRO A 105 -4.79 17.16 7.39
C PRO A 105 -4.58 18.62 6.99
N ARG A 106 -5.18 19.02 5.86
CA ARG A 106 -5.21 20.42 5.46
C ARG A 106 -6.15 21.12 6.44
N HIS A 107 -5.58 21.87 7.38
CA HIS A 107 -6.38 22.77 8.21
C HIS A 107 -7.10 23.76 7.27
N PRO A 108 -8.44 23.87 7.36
CA PRO A 108 -9.19 24.89 6.63
C PRO A 108 -8.80 26.30 7.04
#